data_AF-Q8S433-F1
#
_entry.id   AF-Q8S433-F1
#
_cell.length_a   1.000
_cell.length_b   1.000
_cell.length_c   1.000
_cell.angle_alpha   90.00
_cell.angle_beta   90.00
_cell.angle_gamma   90.00
#
_symmetry.space_group_name_H-M   'P 1'
#
loop_
_entity.id
_entity.type
_entity.pdbx_description
1 polymer ?
#
loop_
_entity_poly.entity_id
_entity_poly.type
_entity_poly.pdbx_seq_one_letter_code
_entity_poly.pdbx_strand_id
1 'polypeptide(L)'
;MGRSPCCEKDGLKKGPWTPEEDQKLLAYIEQHGHGCWRSLPAKAGLQRCGKSCRLRWTNYLRPDIKRGKFSLQEEQTIIQLHALLGN
;
A
#
# COMPACT_ATOMS: atom_id res chain seq x y z
N MET A 1 27.95 -0.54 6.93
CA MET A 1 27.11 -0.12 5.78
C MET A 1 25.76 0.37 6.30
N GLY A 2 25.58 1.68 6.44
CA GLY A 2 24.32 2.28 6.90
C GLY A 2 23.23 2.11 5.84
N ARG A 3 22.01 1.75 6.27
CA ARG A 3 20.86 1.68 5.36
C ARG A 3 20.63 3.05 4.74
N SER A 4 20.63 3.15 3.41
CA SER A 4 20.23 4.37 2.71
C SER A 4 18.85 4.83 3.20
N PRO A 5 18.64 6.13 3.43
CA PRO A 5 17.35 6.64 3.86
C PRO A 5 16.24 6.16 2.91
N CYS A 6 15.14 5.69 3.46
CA CYS A 6 14.00 5.13 2.70
C CYS A 6 13.34 6.17 1.76
N CYS A 7 13.61 7.45 1.99
CA CYS A 7 13.16 8.57 1.19
C CYS A 7 14.05 9.80 1.44
N GLU A 8 14.37 10.53 0.37
CA GLU A 8 14.84 11.91 0.46
C GLU A 8 13.66 12.77 0.93
N LYS A 9 13.85 13.54 2.00
CA LYS A 9 12.75 14.18 2.74
C LYS A 9 12.23 15.47 2.09
N ASP A 10 12.88 15.95 1.04
CA ASP A 10 12.58 17.22 0.41
C ASP A 10 11.44 17.07 -0.63
N GLY A 11 10.43 17.92 -0.57
CA GLY A 11 9.32 17.97 -1.54
C GLY A 11 8.24 16.88 -1.44
N LEU A 12 8.38 15.86 -0.59
CA LEU A 12 7.38 14.78 -0.49
C LEU A 12 6.08 15.23 0.20
N LYS A 13 4.95 14.97 -0.45
CA LYS A 13 3.62 15.24 0.12
C LYS A 13 3.34 14.32 1.30
N LYS A 14 3.07 14.93 2.45
CA LYS A 14 2.55 14.26 3.65
C LYS A 14 1.06 14.58 3.76
N GLY A 15 0.25 13.60 4.13
CA GLY A 15 -1.19 13.77 4.28
C GLY A 15 -2.02 12.75 3.48
N PRO A 16 -3.34 12.96 3.40
CA PRO A 16 -4.27 12.04 2.74
C PRO A 16 -3.93 11.90 1.26
N TRP A 17 -4.22 10.73 0.70
CA TRP A 17 -4.12 10.49 -0.74
C TRP A 17 -5.29 11.14 -1.46
N THR A 18 -5.01 11.85 -2.54
CA THR A 18 -6.07 12.39 -3.41
C THR A 18 -6.48 11.36 -4.48
N PRO A 19 -7.70 11.45 -5.03
CA PRO A 19 -8.13 10.56 -6.11
C PRO A 19 -7.19 10.56 -7.32
N GLU A 20 -6.58 11.70 -7.63
CA GLU A 20 -5.64 11.84 -8.76
C GLU A 20 -4.33 11.09 -8.48
N GLU A 21 -3.85 11.11 -7.24
CA GLU A 21 -2.69 10.31 -6.84
C GLU A 21 -3.01 8.81 -6.90
N ASP A 22 -4.20 8.41 -6.46
CA ASP A 22 -4.65 7.02 -6.55
C ASP A 22 -4.72 6.55 -8.01
N GLN A 23 -5.30 7.35 -8.90
CA GLN A 23 -5.38 7.04 -10.34
C GLN A 23 -3.99 6.84 -10.96
N LYS A 24 -3.03 7.73 -10.65
CA LYS A 24 -1.65 7.57 -11.13
C LYS A 24 -1.00 6.29 -10.62
N LEU A 25 -1.21 5.96 -9.34
CA LEU A 25 -0.69 4.73 -8.75
C LEU A 25 -1.30 3.49 -9.39
N LEU A 26 -2.63 3.49 -9.59
CA LEU A 26 -3.38 2.42 -10.24
C LEU A 26 -2.90 2.21 -11.68
N ALA A 27 -2.91 3.26 -12.50
CA ALA A 27 -2.52 3.19 -13.91
C ALA A 27 -1.09 2.67 -14.08
N TYR A 28 -0.16 3.13 -13.24
CA TYR A 28 1.21 2.64 -13.28
C TYR A 28 1.30 1.14 -12.96
N ILE A 29 0.61 0.69 -11.91
CA ILE A 29 0.63 -0.72 -11.47
C ILE A 29 -0.10 -1.63 -12.47
N GLU A 30 -1.19 -1.18 -13.07
CA GLU A 30 -1.90 -1.94 -14.11
C GLU A 30 -1.01 -2.16 -15.33
N GLN A 31 -0.26 -1.14 -15.75
CA GLN A 31 0.60 -1.23 -16.94
C GLN A 31 1.93 -1.97 -16.68
N HIS A 32 2.55 -1.82 -15.51
CA HIS A 32 3.91 -2.29 -15.24
C HIS A 32 4.04 -3.29 -14.09
N GLY A 33 2.95 -3.53 -13.35
CA GLY A 33 3.00 -4.14 -12.03
C GLY A 33 3.60 -3.21 -10.97
N HIS A 34 3.57 -3.64 -9.70
CA HIS A 34 4.11 -2.82 -8.61
C HIS A 34 5.65 -2.80 -8.54
N GLY A 35 6.33 -3.83 -9.08
CA GLY A 35 7.79 -3.92 -9.12
C GLY A 35 8.48 -3.50 -7.82
N CYS A 36 9.46 -2.61 -7.92
CA CYS A 36 10.18 -2.03 -6.79
C CYS A 36 9.51 -0.73 -6.30
N TRP A 37 8.95 -0.79 -5.08
CA TRP A 37 8.29 0.35 -4.44
C TRP A 37 9.17 1.58 -4.27
N ARG A 38 10.50 1.46 -4.14
CA ARG A 38 11.37 2.64 -3.99
C ARG A 38 11.42 3.49 -5.26
N SER A 39 11.47 2.84 -6.43
CA SER A 39 11.54 3.53 -7.72
C SER A 39 10.17 3.87 -8.31
N LEU A 40 9.11 3.19 -7.86
CA LEU A 40 7.77 3.36 -8.40
C LEU A 40 7.28 4.82 -8.36
N PRO A 41 7.39 5.59 -7.26
CA PRO A 41 6.81 6.92 -7.21
C PRO A 41 7.38 7.87 -8.25
N ALA A 42 8.70 7.84 -8.45
CA ALA A 42 9.37 8.66 -9.46
C ALA A 42 8.89 8.30 -10.88
N LYS A 43 8.76 7.00 -11.18
CA LYS A 43 8.28 6.52 -12.49
C LYS A 43 6.79 6.79 -12.71
N ALA A 44 5.98 6.76 -11.66
CA ALA A 44 4.55 7.05 -11.69
C ALA A 44 4.22 8.55 -11.64
N GLY A 45 5.24 9.43 -11.53
CA GLY A 45 5.03 10.88 -11.40
C GLY A 45 4.33 11.28 -10.09
N LEU A 46 4.59 10.53 -9.01
CA LEU A 46 4.03 10.74 -7.68
C LEU A 46 5.05 11.40 -6.75
N GLN A 47 4.62 12.44 -6.05
CA GLN A 47 5.39 13.12 -5.01
C GLN A 47 5.22 12.42 -3.64
N ARG A 48 5.35 11.10 -3.63
CA ARG A 48 5.17 10.21 -2.46
C ARG A 48 6.38 9.31 -2.30
N CYS A 49 6.68 8.88 -1.08
CA CYS A 49 7.72 7.88 -0.88
C CYS A 49 7.22 6.47 -1.24
N GLY A 50 8.14 5.58 -1.58
CA GLY A 50 7.81 4.19 -1.93
C GLY A 50 7.04 3.44 -0.86
N LYS A 51 7.36 3.67 0.41
CA LYS A 51 6.61 3.11 1.54
C LYS A 51 5.14 3.55 1.52
N SER A 52 4.89 4.82 1.21
CA SER A 52 3.52 5.36 1.15
C SER A 52 2.74 4.72 0.00
N CYS A 53 3.34 4.62 -1.20
CA CYS A 53 2.71 3.96 -2.35
C CYS A 53 2.40 2.49 -2.06
N ARG A 54 3.34 1.75 -1.44
CA ARG A 54 3.13 0.36 -1.04
C ARG A 54 1.92 0.23 -0.13
N LEU A 55 1.89 1.00 0.96
CA LEU A 55 0.79 0.96 1.93
C LEU A 55 -0.54 1.35 1.30
N ARG A 56 -0.54 2.35 0.41
CA ARG A 56 -1.77 2.76 -0.27
C ARG A 56 -2.33 1.65 -1.15
N TRP A 57 -1.47 1.00 -1.93
CA TRP A 57 -1.85 -0.13 -2.75
C TRP A 57 -2.35 -1.30 -1.91
N THR A 58 -1.55 -1.79 -0.96
CA THR A 58 -1.86 -3.03 -0.22
C THR A 58 -3.08 -2.92 0.68
N ASN A 59 -3.39 -1.71 1.17
CA ASN A 59 -4.43 -1.53 2.17
C ASN A 59 -5.72 -0.95 1.59
N TYR A 60 -5.67 -0.27 0.43
CA TYR A 60 -6.84 0.45 -0.08
C TYR A 60 -7.16 0.19 -1.54
N LEU A 61 -6.16 0.07 -2.43
CA LEU A 61 -6.39 0.07 -3.88
C LEU A 61 -6.33 -1.32 -4.53
N ARG A 62 -5.74 -2.32 -3.88
CA ARG A 62 -5.64 -3.66 -4.44
C ARG A 62 -7.06 -4.26 -4.61
N PRO A 63 -7.40 -4.82 -5.78
CA PRO A 63 -8.78 -5.20 -6.13
C PRO A 63 -9.33 -6.38 -5.31
N ASP A 64 -8.44 -7.18 -4.71
CA ASP A 64 -8.78 -8.34 -3.88
C ASP A 64 -9.13 -7.97 -2.42
N ILE A 65 -9.11 -6.68 -2.08
CA ILE A 65 -9.45 -6.22 -0.73
C ILE A 65 -10.97 -6.24 -0.57
N LYS A 66 -11.45 -7.18 0.24
CA LYS A 66 -12.86 -7.22 0.66
C LYS A 66 -13.11 -6.12 1.70
N ARG A 67 -14.09 -5.26 1.42
CA ARG A 67 -14.56 -4.21 2.34
C ARG A 67 -15.95 -4.57 2.84
N GLY A 68 -16.14 -4.52 4.15
CA GLY A 68 -17.43 -4.84 4.78
C GLY A 68 -17.24 -5.56 6.10
N LYS A 69 -18.35 -6.07 6.63
CA LYS A 69 -18.34 -6.93 7.81
C LYS A 69 -17.80 -8.31 7.44
N PHE A 70 -17.13 -8.96 8.38
CA PHE A 70 -16.77 -10.36 8.24
C PHE A 70 -18.03 -11.23 8.29
N SER A 71 -18.01 -12.32 7.55
CA SER A 71 -18.97 -13.39 7.73
C SER A 71 -18.70 -14.14 9.04
N LEU A 72 -19.72 -14.82 9.58
CA LEU A 72 -19.57 -15.62 10.80
C LEU A 72 -18.42 -16.64 10.69
N GLN A 73 -18.22 -17.23 9.52
CA GLN A 73 -17.12 -18.15 9.27
C GLN A 73 -15.75 -17.45 9.30
N GLU A 74 -15.64 -16.27 8.69
CA GLU A 74 -14.40 -15.47 8.74
C GLU A 74 -14.09 -15.04 10.18
N GLU A 75 -15.09 -14.59 10.95
CA GLU A 75 -14.92 -14.23 12.36
C GLU A 75 -14.42 -15.40 13.20
N GLN A 76 -15.06 -16.58 13.06
CA GLN A 76 -14.63 -17.80 13.75
C GLN A 76 -13.19 -18.19 13.38
N THR A 77 -12.84 -18.11 12.11
CA THR A 77 -11.49 -18.42 11.62
C THR A 77 -10.46 -17.47 12.22
N ILE A 78 -10.76 -16.17 12.26
CA ILE A 78 -9.89 -15.15 12.86
C ILE A 78 -9.65 -15.45 14.35
N ILE A 79 -10.72 -15.74 15.10
CA ILE A 79 -10.64 -16.06 16.54
C ILE A 79 -9.78 -17.32 16.77
N GLN A 80 -10.02 -18.38 15.98
CA GLN A 80 -9.26 -19.63 16.09
C GLN A 80 -7.78 -19.42 15.79
N LEU A 81 -7.45 -18.74 14.69
CA LEU A 81 -6.06 -18.49 14.31
C LEU A 81 -5.34 -17.61 15.34
N HIS A 82 -6.02 -16.60 15.89
CA HIS A 82 -5.47 -15.77 16.96
C HIS A 82 -5.18 -16.58 18.22
N ALA A 83 -6.10 -17.44 18.65
CA ALA A 83 -5.90 -18.30 19.82
C ALA A 83 -4.74 -19.29 19.64
N LEU A 84 -4.52 -19.78 18.42
CA LEU A 84 -3.46 -20.73 18.10
C LEU A 84 -2.08 -20.09 17.93
N LEU A 85 -2.00 -18.90 17.32
CA LEU A 85 -0.73 -18.30 16.89
C LEU A 85 -0.29 -17.11 17.75
N GLY A 86 -1.20 -16.49 18.52
CA GLY A 86 -0.92 -15.27 19.27
C GLY A 86 -0.72 -14.03 18.38
N ASN A 87 -0.23 -12.95 18.99
CA ASN A 87 0.07 -11.65 18.35
C ASN A 87 1.37 -11.06 18.91
#